data_AF-A0A7W1CRB9-F1
#
_entry.id   AF-A0A7W1CRB9-F1
#
_cell.length_a   1.000
_cell.length_b   1.000
_cell.length_c   1.000
_cell.angle_alpha   90.00
_cell.angle_beta   90.00
_cell.angle_gamma   90.00
#
_symmetry.space_group_name_H-M   'P 1'
#
loop_
_entity.id
_entity.type
_entity.pdbx_description
1 polymer ?
#
loop_
_entity_poly.entity_id
_entity_poly.type
_entity_poly.pdbx_seq_one_letter_code
_entity_poly.pdbx_strand_id
1 'polypeptide(L)' 'DLISSFPIRASGGKWEIVQDVPVNDFSRSKIDASVAELKEEKGLVGELLG' A
#
# COMPACT_ATOMS: atom_id res chain seq x y z
N ASP A 1 -9.26 -0.94 -8.49
CA ASP A 1 -8.04 -0.42 -7.84
C ASP A 1 -7.81 -0.94 -6.43
N LEU A 2 -6.58 -0.86 -5.90
CA LEU A 2 -6.19 -1.29 -4.56
C LEU A 2 -5.57 -0.10 -3.82
N ILE A 3 -5.92 0.10 -2.55
CA ILE A 3 -5.34 1.16 -1.71
C ILE A 3 -4.32 0.51 -0.78
N SER A 4 -3.11 1.06 -0.72
CA SER A 4 -2.04 0.62 0.18
C SER A 4 -1.25 1.84 0.66
N SER A 5 -0.65 1.74 1.85
CA SER A 5 0.12 2.84 2.44
C SER A 5 1.51 2.94 1.80
N PHE A 6 1.99 4.18 1.67
CA PHE A 6 3.32 4.50 1.14
C PHE A 6 4.03 5.50 2.06
N PRO A 7 5.37 5.50 2.08
CA PRO A 7 6.12 6.56 2.73
C PRO A 7 5.87 7.88 2.01
N ILE A 8 5.34 8.86 2.73
CA ILE A 8 5.05 10.19 2.19
C ILE A 8 5.87 11.26 2.91
N ARG A 9 6.19 12.33 2.18
CA ARG A 9 6.66 13.59 2.74
C ARG A 9 5.55 14.63 2.56
N ALA A 10 5.15 15.26 3.66
CA ALA A 10 4.20 16.36 3.64
C ALA A 10 4.91 17.67 4.01
N SER A 11 4.80 18.69 3.15
CA SER A 11 5.39 20.02 3.38
C SER A 11 4.56 21.09 2.70
N GLY A 12 4.29 22.20 3.41
CA GLY A 12 3.61 23.37 2.83
C GLY A 12 2.23 23.09 2.24
N GLY A 13 1.46 22.16 2.81
CA GLY A 13 0.14 21.75 2.32
C GLY A 13 0.17 20.84 1.08
N LYS A 14 1.35 20.40 0.66
CA LYS A 14 1.54 19.42 -0.41
C LYS A 14 2.09 18.12 0.16
N TRP A 15 1.83 17.01 -0.52
CA TRP A 15 2.40 15.71 -0.17
C TRP A 15 2.90 15.00 -1.43
N GLU A 16 3.91 14.17 -1.24
CA GLU A 16 4.54 13.37 -2.28
C GLU A 16 4.97 12.02 -1.73
N ILE A 17 4.91 10.97 -2.55
CA ILE A 17 5.47 9.67 -2.22
C ILE A 17 6.99 9.78 -2.33
N VAL A 18 7.68 9.34 -1.28
CA VAL A 18 9.14 9.28 -1.28
C VAL A 18 9.58 8.19 -2.25
N GLN A 19 10.31 8.59 -3.29
CA GLN A 19 10.87 7.69 -4.29
C GLN A 19 12.16 7.03 -3.79
N ASP A 20 12.57 5.95 -4.47
CA ASP A 20 13.85 5.26 -4.27
C ASP A 20 14.16 4.84 -2.82
N VAL A 21 13.11 4.54 -2.04
CA VAL A 21 13.27 3.99 -0.68
C VAL A 21 13.86 2.58 -0.79
N PRO A 22 15.03 2.31 -0.21
CA PRO A 22 15.61 0.97 -0.24
C PRO A 22 14.71 -0.03 0.50
N VAL A 23 14.40 -1.14 -0.17
CA VAL A 23 13.61 -2.23 0.42
C VAL A 23 14.48 -3.48 0.42
N ASN A 24 14.82 -3.98 1.60
CA ASN A 24 15.52 -5.25 1.75
C ASN A 24 14.53 -6.43 1.70
N ASP A 25 15.04 -7.66 1.63
CA ASP A 25 14.22 -8.87 1.51
C ASP A 25 13.24 -9.05 2.66
N PHE A 26 13.65 -8.70 3.89
CA PHE A 26 12.78 -8.75 5.06
C PHE A 26 11.57 -7.84 4.90
N SER A 27 11.80 -6.56 4.58
CA SER A 27 10.74 -5.58 4.34
C SER A 27 9.89 -5.96 3.13
N ARG A 28 10.49 -6.48 2.06
CA ARG A 28 9.78 -6.90 0.85
C ARG A 28 8.76 -7.99 1.16
N SER A 29 9.17 -9.01 1.91
CA SER A 29 8.29 -10.13 2.30
C SER A 29 7.07 -9.66 3.12
N LYS A 30 7.26 -8.67 3.99
CA LYS A 30 6.19 -8.07 4.79
C LYS A 30 5.22 -7.26 3.95
N ILE A 31 5.74 -6.44 3.02
CA ILE A 31 4.90 -5.66 2.11
C ILE A 31 4.08 -6.61 1.22
N ASP A 32 4.67 -7.70 0.72
CA ASP A 32 3.94 -8.68 -0.09
C ASP A 32 2.81 -9.37 0.67
N ALA A 33 3.05 -9.75 1.92
CA ALA A 33 2.00 -10.30 2.79
C ALA A 33 0.84 -9.30 2.97
N SER A 34 1.13 -8.04 3.31
CA SER A 34 0.08 -7.02 3.47
C SER A 34 -0.68 -6.73 2.16
N VAL A 35 0.00 -6.75 1.01
CA VAL A 35 -0.68 -6.57 -0.29
C VAL A 35 -1.58 -7.77 -0.63
N ALA A 36 -1.20 -8.99 -0.25
CA ALA A 36 -2.03 -10.17 -0.43
C ALA A 36 -3.30 -10.08 0.43
N GLU A 37 -3.15 -9.75 1.72
CA GLU A 37 -4.27 -9.55 2.65
C GLU A 37 -5.25 -8.50 2.13
N LEU A 38 -4.77 -7.33 1.67
CA LEU A 38 -5.64 -6.28 1.12
C LEU A 38 -6.40 -6.70 -0.14
N LYS A 39 -5.82 -7.58 -0.97
CA LYS A 39 -6.51 -8.12 -2.15
C LYS A 39 -7.62 -9.08 -1.75
N GLU A 40 -7.39 -9.91 -0.74
CA GLU A 40 -8.38 -10.82 -0.18
C GLU A 40 -9.55 -10.03 0.42
N GLU A 41 -9.27 -9.07 1.29
CA GLU A 41 -10.29 -8.18 1.90
C GLU A 41 -11.13 -7.48 0.85
N LYS A 42 -10.48 -6.92 -0.18
CA LYS A 42 -11.19 -6.28 -1.29
C LYS A 42 -12.07 -7.27 -2.05
N GLY A 43 -11.61 -8.49 -2.26
CA GLY A 43 -12.40 -9.55 -2.91
C GLY A 43 -13.66 -9.88 -2.12
N LEU A 44 -13.55 -9.95 -0.79
CA LEU A 44 -14.70 -10.23 0.10
C LEU A 44 -15.79 -9.15 0.04
N VAL A 45 -15.41 -7.89 -0.11
CA VAL A 45 -16.38 -6.78 -0.21
C VAL A 45 -16.76 -6.43 -1.65
N GLY A 46 -16.22 -7.14 -2.65
CA GLY A 46 -16.40 -6.82 -4.06
C GLY A 46 -17.86 -6.82 -4.51
N GLU A 47 -18.67 -7.74 -3.97
CA GLU A 47 -20.10 -7.84 -4.27
C GLU A 47 -20.96 -6.77 -3.57
N LEU A 48 -20.41 -6.05 -2.59
CA LEU A 48 -21.10 -4.97 -1.85
C LEU A 48 -20.87 -3.58 -2.47
N LEU A 49 -19.97 -3.48 -3.45
CA LEU A 49 -19.56 -2.24 -4.09
C LEU A 49 -20.26 -2.02 -5.46
N GLY A 50 -21.32 -2.79 -5.75
CA GLY A 50 -22.14 -2.74 -6.97
C GLY A 50 -23.40 -1.90 -6.84
#